data_AF-A0ABD7G6D5-F1
#
_entry.id   AF-A0ABD7G6D5-F1
#
_cell.length_a   1.000
_cell.length_b   1.000
_cell.length_c   1.000
_cell.angle_alpha   90.00
_cell.angle_beta   90.00
_cell.angle_gamma   90.00
#
_symmetry.space_group_name_H-M   'P 1'
#
loop_
_entity.id
_entity.type
_entity.pdbx_description
1 polymer ?
#
loop_
_entity_poly.entity_id
_entity_poly.type
_entity_poly.pdbx_seq_one_letter_code
_entity_poly.pdbx_strand_id
1 'polypeptide(L)'
;MIEKIISEAGLEKIHPPAMASFIGLVDKTFRCFSQAEDPENLRFLMNQLKERGSALISANHINPLTLYEKLNKKLLVKDCPEQNLYNEELWIAYFEFLIISCLIDDVDTVDFSYIDDNSTRRRFLFSTDQENWIWKLLDIFRSDFRGLKRGGKIIVSSGDSAPKHEARSSSLERVVFDIGRRQKSEIMVDSGITNPAIDFKVYNLTGLHRFCVVDADDRFSNYYAGNEGYGEVELMALVKGLYNAYI
;
A
#
# COMPACT_ATOMS: atom_id res chain seq x y z
N MET A 1 -9.55 -7.44 28.83
CA MET A 1 -9.56 -7.18 30.29
C MET A 1 -9.06 -5.77 30.59
N ILE A 2 -7.86 -5.37 30.13
CA ILE A 2 -7.33 -3.99 30.26
C ILE A 2 -8.16 -2.96 29.49
N GLU A 3 -8.58 -3.26 28.25
CA GLU A 3 -9.35 -2.31 27.43
C GLU A 3 -10.71 -1.93 28.04
N LYS A 4 -11.33 -2.87 28.76
CA LYS A 4 -12.60 -2.65 29.46
C LYS A 4 -12.41 -1.66 30.62
N ILE A 5 -11.33 -1.84 31.39
CA ILE A 5 -10.95 -0.99 32.52
C ILE A 5 -10.64 0.45 32.08
N ILE A 6 -9.95 0.64 30.95
CA ILE A 6 -9.64 1.97 30.41
C ILE A 6 -10.92 2.71 30.00
N SER A 7 -11.85 2.01 29.33
CA SER A 7 -13.13 2.60 28.93
C SER A 7 -14.04 2.91 30.12
N GLU A 8 -14.03 2.05 31.15
CA GLU A 8 -14.82 2.22 32.38
C GLU A 8 -14.28 3.36 33.25
N ALA A 9 -12.99 3.72 33.12
CA ALA A 9 -12.34 4.81 33.82
C ALA A 9 -12.43 6.17 33.10
N GLY A 10 -13.04 6.24 31.91
CA GLY A 10 -13.15 7.48 31.13
C GLY A 10 -11.81 8.01 30.59
N LEU A 11 -10.79 7.14 30.49
CA LEU A 11 -9.48 7.50 29.95
C LEU A 11 -9.43 7.28 28.44
N GLU A 12 -8.92 8.25 27.70
CA GLU A 12 -8.66 8.08 26.27
C GLU A 12 -7.56 7.04 26.03
N LYS A 13 -7.76 6.20 25.02
CA LYS A 13 -6.78 5.18 24.64
C LYS A 13 -5.52 5.87 24.12
N ILE A 14 -4.37 5.55 24.72
CA ILE A 14 -3.07 6.05 24.24
C ILE A 14 -2.69 5.24 23.00
N HIS A 15 -2.52 5.95 21.88
CA HIS A 15 -2.05 5.37 20.62
C HIS A 15 -0.55 5.67 20.39
N PRO A 16 0.17 4.82 19.64
CA PRO A 16 1.52 5.13 19.20
C PRO A 16 1.60 6.48 18.46
N PRO A 17 2.72 7.24 18.55
CA PRO A 17 2.86 8.53 17.89
C PRO A 17 2.62 8.49 16.38
N ALA A 18 3.02 7.38 15.73
CA ALA A 18 2.79 7.13 14.31
C ALA A 18 1.29 7.16 13.94
N MET A 19 0.38 6.93 14.89
CA MET A 19 -1.06 6.95 14.61
C MET A 19 -1.66 8.36 14.56
N ALA A 20 -0.97 9.37 15.11
CA ALA A 20 -1.53 10.71 15.26
C ALA A 20 -1.50 11.52 13.96
N SER A 21 -0.46 11.37 13.14
CA SER A 21 -0.28 12.16 11.92
C SER A 21 0.67 11.51 10.92
N PHE A 22 0.33 11.61 9.65
CA PHE A 22 1.24 11.24 8.55
C PHE A 22 2.43 12.21 8.41
N ILE A 23 2.36 13.44 8.94
CA ILE A 23 3.46 14.42 8.86
C ILE A 23 4.74 13.83 9.46
N GLY A 24 4.64 13.14 10.60
CA GLY A 24 5.78 12.47 11.24
C GLY A 24 6.27 11.21 10.51
N LEU A 25 5.54 10.76 9.48
CA LEU A 25 5.86 9.58 8.68
C LEU A 25 6.40 9.92 7.29
N VAL A 26 6.17 11.15 6.77
CA VAL A 26 6.63 11.59 5.44
C VAL A 26 8.11 11.25 5.23
N ASP A 27 8.97 11.61 6.19
CA ASP A 27 10.41 11.38 6.07
C ASP A 27 10.84 9.91 6.14
N LYS A 28 9.94 9.05 6.58
CA LYS A 28 10.14 7.60 6.68
C LYS A 28 9.63 6.85 5.44
N THR A 29 8.96 7.53 4.51
CA THR A 29 8.50 6.95 3.24
C THR A 29 9.63 6.78 2.23
N PHE A 30 9.43 5.85 1.31
CA PHE A 30 10.31 5.50 0.18
C PHE A 30 11.75 5.17 0.60
N ARG A 31 11.95 4.63 1.81
CA ARG A 31 13.29 4.25 2.34
C ARG A 31 14.06 3.32 1.40
N CYS A 32 13.36 2.46 0.66
CA CYS A 32 13.98 1.53 -0.29
C CYS A 32 14.72 2.22 -1.44
N PHE A 33 14.45 3.51 -1.72
CA PHE A 33 15.18 4.25 -2.77
C PHE A 33 16.66 4.46 -2.43
N SER A 34 17.03 4.40 -1.15
CA SER A 34 18.43 4.42 -0.73
C SER A 34 19.23 3.18 -1.15
N GLN A 35 18.56 2.14 -1.68
CA GLN A 35 19.18 0.92 -2.19
C GLN A 35 19.52 0.99 -3.69
N ALA A 36 19.28 2.13 -4.35
CA ALA A 36 19.65 2.34 -5.75
C ALA A 36 21.17 2.27 -5.95
N GLU A 37 21.61 2.05 -7.19
CA GLU A 37 23.03 2.06 -7.53
C GLU A 37 23.64 3.45 -7.31
N ASP A 38 22.93 4.50 -7.73
CA ASP A 38 23.23 5.90 -7.40
C ASP A 38 22.00 6.61 -6.81
N PRO A 39 21.87 6.63 -5.47
CA PRO A 39 20.74 7.28 -4.79
C PRO A 39 20.59 8.77 -5.08
N GLU A 40 21.64 9.48 -5.53
CA GLU A 40 21.52 10.90 -5.87
C GLU A 40 20.63 11.13 -7.09
N ASN A 41 20.56 10.16 -8.01
CA ASN A 41 19.63 10.21 -9.14
C ASN A 41 18.16 10.28 -8.68
N LEU A 42 17.86 9.73 -7.50
CA LEU A 42 16.51 9.69 -6.95
C LEU A 42 16.21 10.87 -6.01
N ARG A 43 17.17 11.74 -5.72
CA ARG A 43 17.00 12.81 -4.73
C ARG A 43 15.85 13.75 -5.09
N PHE A 44 15.78 14.17 -6.35
CA PHE A 44 14.70 15.06 -6.80
C PHE A 44 13.34 14.36 -6.72
N LEU A 45 13.25 13.10 -7.16
CA LEU A 45 12.05 12.27 -7.02
C LEU A 45 11.59 12.14 -5.56
N MET A 46 12.50 11.81 -4.65
CA MET A 46 12.19 11.67 -3.23
C MET A 46 11.60 12.97 -2.66
N ASN A 47 12.17 14.12 -3.00
CA ASN A 47 11.66 15.41 -2.55
C ASN A 47 10.25 15.65 -3.10
N GLN A 48 10.01 15.42 -4.39
CA GLN A 48 8.70 15.63 -5.01
C GLN A 48 7.62 14.70 -4.43
N LEU A 49 7.92 13.42 -4.18
CA LEU A 49 6.97 12.51 -3.54
C LEU A 49 6.65 12.89 -2.09
N LYS A 50 7.64 13.37 -1.33
CA LYS A 50 7.46 13.85 0.04
C LYS A 50 6.66 15.15 0.11
N GLU A 51 6.93 16.10 -0.79
CA GLU A 51 6.17 17.34 -0.94
C GLU A 51 4.70 17.02 -1.28
N ARG A 52 4.48 16.12 -2.25
CA ARG A 52 3.14 15.64 -2.60
C ARG A 52 2.44 15.00 -1.39
N GLY A 53 3.12 14.09 -0.69
CA GLY A 53 2.57 13.48 0.52
C GLY A 53 2.18 14.49 1.59
N SER A 54 3.02 15.51 1.82
CA SER A 54 2.75 16.59 2.77
C SER A 54 1.55 17.45 2.36
N ALA A 55 1.39 17.73 1.06
CA ALA A 55 0.25 18.46 0.53
C ALA A 55 -1.07 17.68 0.70
N LEU A 56 -1.08 16.38 0.42
CA LEU A 56 -2.28 15.52 0.50
C LEU A 56 -2.94 15.55 1.89
N ILE A 57 -2.13 15.62 2.95
CA ILE A 57 -2.57 15.54 4.35
C ILE A 57 -2.81 16.90 5.00
N SER A 58 -2.33 17.98 4.40
CA SER A 58 -2.53 19.34 4.92
C SER A 58 -3.96 19.84 4.72
N ALA A 59 -4.70 19.25 3.77
CA ALA A 59 -6.03 19.70 3.38
C ALA A 59 -7.18 19.04 4.17
N ASN A 60 -6.98 17.83 4.73
CA ASN A 60 -8.06 17.01 5.28
C ASN A 60 -7.65 16.27 6.55
N HIS A 61 -8.63 15.98 7.42
CA HIS A 61 -8.47 15.27 8.70
C HIS A 61 -8.10 13.77 8.56
N ILE A 62 -7.52 13.36 7.43
CA ILE A 62 -7.09 11.98 7.20
C ILE A 62 -5.76 11.76 7.91
N ASN A 63 -5.80 10.91 8.92
CA ASN A 63 -4.61 10.44 9.63
C ASN A 63 -4.72 8.93 9.88
N PRO A 64 -3.61 8.28 10.27
CA PRO A 64 -3.59 6.85 10.57
C PRO A 64 -4.68 6.38 11.55
N LEU A 65 -4.97 7.13 12.61
CA LEU A 65 -6.02 6.78 13.58
C LEU A 65 -7.41 6.75 12.93
N THR A 66 -7.76 7.77 12.16
CA THR A 66 -9.06 7.83 11.47
C THR A 66 -9.19 6.74 10.39
N LEU A 67 -8.09 6.38 9.72
CA LEU A 67 -8.06 5.26 8.77
C LEU A 67 -8.15 3.91 9.48
N TYR A 68 -7.52 3.76 10.64
CA TYR A 68 -7.64 2.59 11.50
C TYR A 68 -9.10 2.35 11.90
N GLU A 69 -9.80 3.38 12.35
CA GLU A 69 -11.21 3.30 12.74
C GLU A 69 -12.11 2.87 11.57
N LYS A 70 -11.82 3.37 10.37
CA LYS A 70 -12.62 3.09 9.16
C LYS A 70 -12.31 1.72 8.52
N LEU A 71 -11.04 1.38 8.36
CA LEU A 71 -10.60 0.21 7.58
C LEU A 71 -10.34 -1.00 8.48
N ASN A 72 -9.79 -0.80 9.68
CA ASN A 72 -9.57 -1.82 10.69
C ASN A 72 -8.90 -3.08 10.10
N LYS A 73 -9.40 -4.29 10.41
CA LYS A 73 -8.86 -5.58 9.94
C LYS A 73 -8.81 -5.74 8.42
N LYS A 74 -9.49 -4.88 7.63
CA LYS A 74 -9.39 -4.90 6.15
C LYS A 74 -8.00 -4.52 5.66
N LEU A 75 -7.16 -3.93 6.52
CA LEU A 75 -5.77 -3.62 6.25
C LEU A 75 -4.83 -4.82 6.44
N LEU A 76 -5.30 -5.96 6.95
CA LEU A 76 -4.43 -7.08 7.31
C LEU A 76 -4.60 -8.26 6.36
N VAL A 77 -3.47 -8.93 6.08
CA VAL A 77 -3.50 -10.28 5.51
C VAL A 77 -4.25 -11.21 6.48
N LYS A 78 -5.01 -12.19 5.97
CA LYS A 78 -5.78 -13.10 6.81
C LYS A 78 -4.91 -13.75 7.88
N ASP A 79 -5.49 -13.93 9.06
CA ASP A 79 -4.86 -14.54 10.23
C ASP A 79 -3.62 -13.78 10.77
N CYS A 80 -3.34 -12.57 10.27
CA CYS A 80 -2.34 -11.70 10.88
C CYS A 80 -2.82 -11.15 12.23
N PRO A 81 -1.92 -10.99 13.21
CA PRO A 81 -2.25 -10.40 14.50
C PRO A 81 -2.82 -8.99 14.36
N GLU A 82 -3.93 -8.69 15.05
CA GLU A 82 -4.54 -7.35 15.06
C GLU A 82 -3.61 -6.27 15.63
N GLN A 83 -2.63 -6.67 16.45
CA GLN A 83 -1.58 -5.80 16.97
C GLN A 83 -0.78 -5.13 15.84
N ASN A 84 -0.75 -5.71 14.64
CA ASN A 84 -0.09 -5.13 13.47
C ASN A 84 -0.73 -3.80 13.03
N LEU A 85 -1.99 -3.52 13.43
CA LEU A 85 -2.64 -2.22 13.17
C LEU A 85 -1.97 -1.05 13.90
N TYR A 86 -1.20 -1.34 14.94
CA TYR A 86 -0.43 -0.35 15.70
C TYR A 86 1.03 -0.25 15.23
N ASN A 87 1.43 -1.02 14.22
CA ASN A 87 2.78 -1.01 13.69
C ASN A 87 3.02 0.25 12.84
N GLU A 88 4.12 0.96 13.11
CA GLU A 88 4.49 2.17 12.35
C GLU A 88 4.70 1.87 10.86
N GLU A 89 5.31 0.72 10.53
CA GLU A 89 5.62 0.34 9.14
C GLU A 89 4.34 0.09 8.32
N LEU A 90 3.21 -0.28 8.96
CA LEU A 90 1.91 -0.33 8.27
C LEU A 90 1.57 1.05 7.73
N TRP A 91 1.65 2.07 8.57
CA TRP A 91 1.23 3.42 8.24
C TRP A 91 2.19 4.10 7.28
N ILE A 92 3.49 3.81 7.37
CA ILE A 92 4.47 4.21 6.35
C ILE A 92 4.11 3.62 5.00
N ALA A 93 3.93 2.29 4.91
CA ALA A 93 3.62 1.61 3.66
C ALA A 93 2.24 2.01 3.09
N TYR A 94 1.24 2.20 3.95
CA TYR A 94 -0.07 2.69 3.52
C TYR A 94 0.05 4.11 2.93
N PHE A 95 0.90 4.95 3.50
CA PHE A 95 1.10 6.30 3.01
C PHE A 95 1.82 6.32 1.66
N GLU A 96 2.85 5.50 1.46
CA GLU A 96 3.49 5.28 0.16
C GLU A 96 2.46 4.83 -0.89
N PHE A 97 1.65 3.82 -0.56
CA PHE A 97 0.54 3.35 -1.40
C PHE A 97 -0.43 4.49 -1.74
N LEU A 98 -0.79 5.32 -0.78
CA LEU A 98 -1.72 6.43 -0.97
C LEU A 98 -1.12 7.52 -1.88
N ILE A 99 0.13 7.91 -1.66
CA ILE A 99 0.85 8.90 -2.48
C ILE A 99 0.87 8.44 -3.94
N ILE A 100 1.24 7.18 -4.18
CA ILE A 100 1.28 6.63 -5.55
C ILE A 100 -0.12 6.48 -6.15
N SER A 101 -1.12 6.06 -5.37
CA SER A 101 -2.50 5.99 -5.86
C SER A 101 -3.00 7.37 -6.30
N CYS A 102 -2.74 8.42 -5.51
CA CYS A 102 -3.14 9.79 -5.83
C CYS A 102 -2.41 10.33 -7.06
N LEU A 103 -1.12 10.01 -7.22
CA LEU A 103 -0.37 10.36 -8.42
C LEU A 103 -0.97 9.72 -9.69
N ILE A 104 -1.42 8.46 -9.60
CA ILE A 104 -2.01 7.75 -10.73
C ILE A 104 -3.39 8.29 -11.08
N ASP A 105 -4.18 8.63 -10.05
CA ASP A 105 -5.55 9.10 -10.21
C ASP A 105 -5.66 10.62 -10.45
N ASP A 106 -4.53 11.34 -10.54
CA ASP A 106 -4.47 12.80 -10.63
C ASP A 106 -5.25 13.50 -9.50
N VAL A 107 -5.05 13.02 -8.27
CA VAL A 107 -5.68 13.53 -7.06
C VAL A 107 -4.68 14.34 -6.24
N ASP A 108 -5.07 15.56 -5.87
CA ASP A 108 -4.26 16.48 -5.07
C ASP A 108 -4.71 16.60 -3.62
N THR A 109 -5.94 16.14 -3.30
CA THR A 109 -6.48 16.15 -1.93
C THR A 109 -7.15 14.82 -1.60
N VAL A 110 -6.80 14.23 -0.47
CA VAL A 110 -7.36 12.95 -0.01
C VAL A 110 -8.44 13.17 1.05
N ASP A 111 -9.65 12.70 0.79
CA ASP A 111 -10.72 12.60 1.79
C ASP A 111 -11.25 11.16 1.89
N PHE A 112 -12.24 10.94 2.75
CA PHE A 112 -12.83 9.61 2.89
C PHE A 112 -13.61 9.13 1.66
N SER A 113 -14.12 10.05 0.83
CA SER A 113 -14.79 9.69 -0.42
C SER A 113 -13.78 9.07 -1.39
N TYR A 114 -12.60 9.66 -1.52
CA TYR A 114 -11.51 9.10 -2.30
C TYR A 114 -11.01 7.77 -1.72
N ILE A 115 -10.85 7.66 -0.39
CA ILE A 115 -10.44 6.40 0.25
C ILE A 115 -11.45 5.27 -0.03
N ASP A 116 -12.74 5.58 -0.01
CA ASP A 116 -13.80 4.62 -0.33
C ASP A 116 -13.77 4.22 -1.81
N ASP A 117 -13.66 5.18 -2.74
CA ASP A 117 -13.54 4.87 -4.17
C ASP A 117 -12.29 4.03 -4.48
N ASN A 118 -11.13 4.47 -3.97
CA ASN A 118 -9.86 3.77 -4.15
C ASN A 118 -9.95 2.33 -3.62
N SER A 119 -10.63 2.13 -2.48
CA SER A 119 -10.88 0.79 -1.92
C SER A 119 -11.73 -0.13 -2.80
N THR A 120 -12.43 0.40 -3.81
CA THR A 120 -13.16 -0.39 -4.81
C THR A 120 -12.28 -0.83 -5.99
N ARG A 121 -11.11 -0.19 -6.17
CA ARG A 121 -10.16 -0.47 -7.27
C ARG A 121 -8.89 -1.15 -6.77
N ARG A 122 -8.46 -0.84 -5.54
CA ARG A 122 -7.20 -1.25 -4.94
C ARG A 122 -7.41 -1.66 -3.49
N ARG A 123 -7.01 -2.87 -3.12
CA ARG A 123 -7.01 -3.34 -1.73
C ARG A 123 -5.57 -3.36 -1.21
N PHE A 124 -5.30 -2.54 -0.21
CA PHE A 124 -4.05 -2.61 0.54
C PHE A 124 -4.15 -3.67 1.65
N LEU A 125 -3.12 -4.50 1.80
CA LEU A 125 -2.97 -5.48 2.88
C LEU A 125 -1.55 -5.40 3.48
N PHE A 126 -1.46 -5.59 4.78
CA PHE A 126 -0.22 -5.52 5.54
C PHE A 126 0.04 -6.80 6.34
N SER A 127 1.31 -7.16 6.44
CA SER A 127 1.83 -8.16 7.38
C SER A 127 3.21 -7.76 7.87
N THR A 128 3.57 -8.13 9.10
CA THR A 128 4.94 -7.98 9.62
C THR A 128 5.81 -9.20 9.31
N ASP A 129 5.25 -10.23 8.66
CA ASP A 129 5.97 -11.46 8.35
C ASP A 129 7.16 -11.16 7.42
N GLN A 130 8.33 -11.68 7.80
CA GLN A 130 9.61 -11.48 7.11
C GLN A 130 9.91 -12.60 6.12
N GLU A 131 9.09 -13.66 6.09
CA GLU A 131 9.18 -14.70 5.08
C GLU A 131 8.82 -14.18 3.70
N ASN A 132 9.16 -14.96 2.68
CA ASN A 132 8.81 -14.66 1.30
C ASN A 132 7.29 -14.53 1.15
N TRP A 133 6.82 -13.33 0.78
CA TRP A 133 5.38 -13.03 0.72
C TRP A 133 4.61 -13.95 -0.26
N ILE A 134 5.29 -14.50 -1.27
CA ILE A 134 4.70 -15.45 -2.24
C ILE A 134 4.22 -16.72 -1.53
N TRP A 135 4.83 -17.12 -0.41
CA TRP A 135 4.40 -18.28 0.37
C TRP A 135 3.08 -18.03 1.11
N LYS A 136 2.70 -16.76 1.29
CA LYS A 136 1.47 -16.33 1.97
C LYS A 136 0.32 -16.02 1.01
N LEU A 137 0.47 -16.31 -0.29
CA LEU A 137 -0.57 -16.04 -1.29
C LEU A 137 -1.93 -16.62 -0.92
N LEU A 138 -1.97 -17.81 -0.32
CA LEU A 138 -3.24 -18.41 0.11
C LEU A 138 -3.94 -17.57 1.19
N ASP A 139 -3.19 -17.03 2.14
CA ASP A 139 -3.74 -16.20 3.21
C ASP A 139 -4.12 -14.82 2.68
N ILE A 140 -3.31 -14.26 1.78
CA ILE A 140 -3.62 -13.03 1.04
C ILE A 140 -4.96 -13.19 0.31
N PHE A 141 -5.12 -14.21 -0.53
CA PHE A 141 -6.35 -14.41 -1.31
C PHE A 141 -7.57 -14.86 -0.46
N ARG A 142 -7.38 -15.09 0.84
CA ARG A 142 -8.48 -15.32 1.80
C ARG A 142 -8.84 -14.08 2.63
N SER A 143 -8.11 -12.97 2.49
CA SER A 143 -8.43 -11.70 3.14
C SER A 143 -9.80 -11.14 2.74
N ASP A 144 -10.24 -10.10 3.45
CA ASP A 144 -11.51 -9.42 3.15
C ASP A 144 -11.40 -8.53 1.91
N PHE A 145 -11.99 -9.00 0.81
CA PHE A 145 -12.08 -8.25 -0.45
C PHE A 145 -13.47 -7.68 -0.73
N ARG A 146 -14.39 -7.65 0.25
CA ARG A 146 -15.73 -7.09 0.03
C ARG A 146 -15.63 -5.64 -0.45
N GLY A 147 -16.41 -5.31 -1.47
CA GLY A 147 -16.41 -4.00 -2.13
C GLY A 147 -15.30 -3.79 -3.16
N LEU A 148 -14.33 -4.69 -3.29
CA LEU A 148 -13.35 -4.65 -4.38
C LEU A 148 -14.02 -5.12 -5.67
N LYS A 149 -13.99 -4.31 -6.73
CA LYS A 149 -14.59 -4.61 -8.03
C LYS A 149 -13.71 -5.59 -8.81
N ARG A 150 -14.32 -6.38 -9.70
CA ARG A 150 -13.60 -7.31 -10.60
C ARG A 150 -12.49 -6.60 -11.37
N GLY A 151 -11.31 -7.21 -11.46
CA GLY A 151 -10.12 -6.59 -12.05
C GLY A 151 -9.39 -5.62 -11.12
N GLY A 152 -9.88 -5.45 -9.89
CA GLY A 152 -9.18 -4.72 -8.84
C GLY A 152 -7.82 -5.34 -8.51
N LYS A 153 -6.94 -4.52 -7.92
CA LYS A 153 -5.57 -4.89 -7.61
C LYS A 153 -5.38 -5.03 -6.10
N ILE A 154 -4.58 -6.01 -5.68
CA ILE A 154 -4.21 -6.22 -4.29
C ILE A 154 -2.77 -5.76 -4.13
N ILE A 155 -2.54 -4.80 -3.23
CA ILE A 155 -1.22 -4.27 -2.92
C ILE A 155 -0.85 -4.74 -1.52
N VAL A 156 0.22 -5.54 -1.42
CA VAL A 156 0.68 -6.13 -0.17
C VAL A 156 1.95 -5.43 0.28
N SER A 157 2.01 -5.03 1.54
CA SER A 157 3.27 -4.70 2.21
C SER A 157 3.57 -5.76 3.26
N SER A 158 4.78 -6.29 3.25
CA SER A 158 5.26 -7.32 4.18
C SER A 158 6.63 -6.95 4.73
N GLY A 159 7.06 -7.63 5.80
CA GLY A 159 8.42 -7.52 6.33
C GLY A 159 9.49 -8.24 5.49
N ASP A 160 9.14 -8.75 4.30
CA ASP A 160 10.07 -9.36 3.36
C ASP A 160 11.10 -8.31 2.94
N SER A 161 12.39 -8.63 3.09
CA SER A 161 13.49 -7.68 2.89
C SER A 161 13.88 -7.51 1.42
N ALA A 162 13.53 -8.47 0.56
CA ALA A 162 13.83 -8.41 -0.87
C ALA A 162 12.66 -8.97 -1.71
N PRO A 163 11.46 -8.40 -1.56
CA PRO A 163 10.27 -8.95 -2.19
C PRO A 163 10.33 -8.72 -3.70
N LYS A 164 9.91 -9.74 -4.45
CA LYS A 164 9.56 -9.54 -5.86
C LYS A 164 8.25 -8.77 -5.94
N HIS A 165 8.13 -7.90 -6.94
CA HIS A 165 6.92 -7.12 -7.15
C HIS A 165 5.68 -7.98 -7.45
N GLU A 166 5.86 -9.13 -8.13
CA GLU A 166 4.76 -10.06 -8.43
C GLU A 166 5.17 -11.54 -8.26
N ALA A 167 4.17 -12.39 -8.07
CA ALA A 167 4.34 -13.83 -8.06
C ALA A 167 4.38 -14.39 -9.48
N ARG A 168 5.13 -15.49 -9.69
CA ARG A 168 5.12 -16.22 -10.97
C ARG A 168 3.76 -16.89 -11.19
N SER A 169 3.35 -17.05 -12.45
CA SER A 169 2.11 -17.74 -12.82
C SER A 169 1.99 -19.13 -12.19
N SER A 170 3.08 -19.89 -12.16
CA SER A 170 3.12 -21.23 -11.52
C SER A 170 2.79 -21.20 -10.02
N SER A 171 3.11 -20.12 -9.32
CA SER A 171 2.78 -19.95 -7.90
C SER A 171 1.31 -19.62 -7.73
N LEU A 172 0.75 -18.77 -8.60
CA LEU A 172 -0.67 -18.41 -8.60
C LEU A 172 -1.57 -19.63 -8.93
N GLU A 173 -1.20 -20.44 -9.93
CA GLU A 173 -1.94 -21.64 -10.32
C GLU A 173 -2.12 -22.63 -9.17
N ARG A 174 -1.09 -22.82 -8.33
CA ARG A 174 -1.18 -23.68 -7.13
C ARG A 174 -2.22 -23.16 -6.15
N VAL A 175 -2.26 -21.84 -5.95
CA VAL A 175 -3.19 -21.21 -5.00
C VAL A 175 -4.63 -21.23 -5.53
N VAL A 176 -4.82 -21.00 -6.83
CA VAL A 176 -6.12 -21.13 -7.52
C VAL A 176 -6.72 -22.51 -7.28
N PHE A 177 -5.90 -23.55 -7.43
CA PHE A 177 -6.30 -24.93 -7.21
C PHE A 177 -6.72 -25.20 -5.76
N ASP A 178 -5.95 -24.70 -4.79
CA ASP A 178 -6.24 -24.89 -3.37
C ASP A 178 -7.49 -24.15 -2.91
N ILE A 179 -7.75 -22.95 -3.46
CA ILE A 179 -8.98 -22.20 -3.21
C ILE A 179 -10.19 -22.91 -3.82
N GLY A 180 -10.06 -23.41 -5.07
CA GLY A 180 -11.14 -24.08 -5.78
C GLY A 180 -11.60 -25.41 -5.16
N ARG A 181 -10.76 -26.06 -4.33
CA ARG A 181 -11.06 -27.35 -3.69
C ARG A 181 -11.88 -27.27 -2.41
N ARG A 182 -11.96 -26.11 -1.76
CA ARG A 182 -12.70 -25.98 -0.49
C ARG A 182 -14.18 -25.64 -0.75
N GLN A 183 -15.07 -26.17 0.10
CA GLN A 183 -16.49 -25.80 0.10
C GLN A 183 -16.61 -24.27 0.11
N LYS A 184 -17.59 -23.76 -0.66
CA LYS A 184 -17.99 -22.34 -0.82
C LYS A 184 -18.21 -21.64 0.53
N SER A 185 -17.17 -21.42 1.31
CA SER A 185 -17.23 -20.62 2.54
C SER A 185 -17.14 -19.16 2.12
N GLU A 186 -18.23 -18.44 2.37
CA GLU A 186 -18.35 -16.99 2.22
C GLU A 186 -17.99 -16.49 0.83
N ILE A 187 -18.77 -16.92 -0.17
CA ILE A 187 -18.78 -16.25 -1.47
C ILE A 187 -19.03 -14.76 -1.20
N MET A 188 -18.17 -13.89 -1.71
CA MET A 188 -18.41 -12.45 -1.73
C MET A 188 -19.47 -12.14 -2.79
N VAL A 189 -20.71 -12.56 -2.53
CA VAL A 189 -21.82 -12.57 -3.50
C VAL A 189 -22.05 -11.19 -4.11
N ASP A 190 -21.80 -10.12 -3.34
CA ASP A 190 -22.08 -8.73 -3.71
C ASP A 190 -21.23 -8.20 -4.88
N SER A 191 -20.18 -8.93 -5.28
CA SER A 191 -19.21 -8.48 -6.30
C SER A 191 -19.01 -9.47 -7.45
N GLY A 192 -19.73 -10.60 -7.45
CA GLY A 192 -19.58 -11.65 -8.46
C GLY A 192 -18.21 -12.33 -8.47
N ILE A 193 -17.39 -12.12 -7.44
CA ILE A 193 -16.06 -12.70 -7.30
C ILE A 193 -16.21 -14.11 -6.75
N THR A 194 -15.72 -15.08 -7.52
CA THR A 194 -15.83 -16.50 -7.18
C THR A 194 -14.49 -17.07 -6.73
N ASN A 195 -13.39 -16.53 -7.25
CA ASN A 195 -12.04 -16.91 -6.84
C ASN A 195 -11.12 -15.68 -6.91
N PRO A 196 -10.77 -15.06 -5.75
CA PRO A 196 -9.88 -13.91 -5.70
C PRO A 196 -8.54 -14.12 -6.42
N ALA A 197 -8.01 -15.36 -6.44
CA ALA A 197 -6.76 -15.67 -7.13
C ALA A 197 -6.86 -15.70 -8.67
N ILE A 198 -8.07 -15.71 -9.22
CA ILE A 198 -8.35 -15.57 -10.65
C ILE A 198 -8.77 -14.13 -10.97
N ASP A 199 -9.62 -13.54 -10.13
CA ASP A 199 -10.29 -12.27 -10.42
C ASP A 199 -9.42 -11.04 -10.15
N PHE A 200 -8.32 -11.20 -9.40
CA PHE A 200 -7.45 -10.10 -8.97
C PHE A 200 -5.98 -10.35 -9.29
N LYS A 201 -5.26 -9.24 -9.52
CA LYS A 201 -3.80 -9.24 -9.53
C LYS A 201 -3.27 -8.84 -8.16
N VAL A 202 -2.15 -9.42 -7.76
CA VAL A 202 -1.50 -9.16 -6.47
C VAL A 202 -0.06 -8.71 -6.68
N TYR A 203 0.32 -7.65 -6.00
CA TYR A 203 1.64 -7.05 -6.07
C TYR A 203 2.18 -6.76 -4.67
N ASN A 204 3.49 -6.84 -4.51
CA ASN A 204 4.17 -6.34 -3.31
C ASN A 204 4.63 -4.91 -3.52
N LEU A 205 4.30 -4.01 -2.57
CA LEU A 205 4.56 -2.57 -2.67
C LEU A 205 6.06 -2.25 -2.72
N THR A 206 6.85 -2.75 -1.78
CA THR A 206 8.31 -2.57 -1.77
C THR A 206 8.93 -3.18 -3.03
N GLY A 207 8.43 -4.34 -3.48
CA GLY A 207 8.87 -4.95 -4.72
C GLY A 207 8.59 -4.06 -5.94
N LEU A 208 7.41 -3.42 -5.99
CA LEU A 208 7.06 -2.45 -7.03
C LEU A 208 7.96 -1.22 -6.99
N HIS A 209 8.25 -0.69 -5.80
CA HIS A 209 9.18 0.43 -5.65
C HIS A 209 10.56 0.11 -6.21
N ARG A 210 11.05 -1.10 -5.95
CA ARG A 210 12.31 -1.56 -6.53
C ARG A 210 12.25 -1.66 -8.04
N PHE A 211 11.25 -2.38 -8.55
CA PHE A 211 11.09 -2.61 -9.98
C PHE A 211 10.86 -1.32 -10.78
N CYS A 212 10.05 -0.40 -10.27
CA CYS A 212 9.68 0.82 -10.99
C CYS A 212 10.75 1.90 -10.91
N VAL A 213 11.49 1.97 -9.79
CA VAL A 213 12.37 3.12 -9.50
C VAL A 213 13.80 2.67 -9.23
N VAL A 214 14.02 1.81 -8.23
CA VAL A 214 15.38 1.49 -7.75
C VAL A 214 16.22 0.76 -8.79
N ASP A 215 15.65 -0.22 -9.48
CA ASP A 215 16.36 -1.05 -10.46
C ASP A 215 16.63 -0.30 -11.79
N ALA A 216 16.11 0.93 -11.93
CA ALA A 216 16.25 1.78 -13.12
C ALA A 216 16.49 3.24 -12.71
N ASP A 217 17.31 3.44 -11.67
CA ASP A 217 17.60 4.74 -11.07
C ASP A 217 18.32 5.69 -12.05
N ASP A 218 19.12 5.15 -12.95
CA ASP A 218 19.78 5.86 -14.06
C ASP A 218 18.81 6.71 -14.89
N ARG A 219 17.55 6.27 -15.04
CA ARG A 219 16.50 7.00 -15.77
C ARG A 219 16.13 8.34 -15.13
N PHE A 220 16.45 8.52 -13.85
CA PHE A 220 16.12 9.71 -13.08
C PHE A 220 17.25 10.74 -13.04
N SER A 221 18.45 10.38 -13.50
CA SER A 221 19.68 11.20 -13.45
C SER A 221 19.56 12.60 -14.08
N ASN A 222 18.72 12.76 -15.11
CA ASN A 222 18.56 14.03 -15.81
C ASN A 222 17.50 14.96 -15.19
N TYR A 223 16.76 14.50 -14.18
CA TYR A 223 15.67 15.26 -13.58
C TYR A 223 16.15 16.10 -12.40
N TYR A 224 15.87 17.40 -12.46
CA TYR A 224 16.18 18.33 -11.38
C TYR A 224 15.33 19.60 -11.48
N ALA A 225 15.28 20.37 -10.39
CA ALA A 225 14.55 21.62 -10.34
C ALA A 225 15.10 22.64 -11.35
N GLY A 226 14.23 23.12 -12.25
CA GLY A 226 14.57 24.16 -13.23
C GLY A 226 15.09 23.66 -14.58
N ASN A 227 15.10 22.35 -14.85
CA ASN A 227 15.38 21.82 -16.19
C ASN A 227 14.12 21.88 -17.08
N GLU A 228 14.21 22.44 -18.29
CA GLU A 228 13.12 22.38 -19.27
C GLU A 228 13.03 20.97 -19.87
N GLY A 229 11.87 20.31 -19.75
CA GLY A 229 11.63 18.95 -20.25
C GLY A 229 12.11 17.81 -19.33
N TYR A 230 12.75 18.14 -18.21
CA TYR A 230 13.10 17.19 -17.14
C TYR A 230 12.81 17.79 -15.76
N GLY A 231 11.76 18.60 -15.68
CA GLY A 231 11.31 19.22 -14.44
C GLY A 231 10.38 18.28 -13.65
N GLU A 232 9.65 18.87 -12.70
CA GLU A 232 8.68 18.15 -11.87
C GLU A 232 7.61 17.46 -12.72
N VAL A 233 7.05 18.15 -13.72
CA VAL A 233 5.92 17.66 -14.52
C VAL A 233 6.31 16.39 -15.27
N GLU A 234 7.45 16.40 -15.95
CA GLU A 234 7.94 15.23 -16.70
C GLU A 234 8.35 14.10 -15.77
N LEU A 235 8.95 14.42 -14.62
CA LEU A 235 9.30 13.43 -13.61
C LEU A 235 8.07 12.71 -13.07
N MET A 236 7.05 13.46 -12.66
CA MET A 236 5.81 12.90 -12.14
C MET A 236 5.06 12.10 -13.21
N ALA A 237 5.09 12.54 -14.47
CA ALA A 237 4.54 11.79 -15.60
C ALA A 237 5.27 10.45 -15.83
N LEU A 238 6.60 10.44 -15.74
CA LEU A 238 7.41 9.22 -15.83
C LEU A 238 7.02 8.24 -14.70
N VAL A 239 7.02 8.71 -13.44
CA VAL A 239 6.69 7.90 -12.27
C VAL A 239 5.28 7.33 -12.40
N LYS A 240 4.30 8.17 -12.76
CA LYS A 240 2.93 7.73 -13.03
C LYS A 240 2.89 6.60 -14.06
N GLY A 241 3.58 6.76 -15.19
CA GLY A 241 3.66 5.75 -16.23
C GLY A 241 4.23 4.40 -15.74
N LEU A 242 5.20 4.43 -14.84
CA LEU A 242 5.84 3.24 -14.27
C LEU A 242 4.89 2.46 -13.35
N TYR A 243 4.09 3.14 -12.53
CA TYR A 243 3.19 2.47 -11.57
C TYR A 243 1.78 2.19 -12.11
N ASN A 244 1.30 2.89 -13.13
CA ASN A 244 -0.11 2.84 -13.60
C ASN A 244 -0.61 1.41 -13.94
N ALA A 245 0.26 0.55 -14.47
CA ALA A 245 -0.10 -0.83 -14.77
C ALA A 245 -0.39 -1.67 -13.50
N TYR A 246 0.19 -1.28 -12.36
CA TYR A 246 0.27 -2.07 -11.12
C TYR A 246 -0.57 -1.51 -9.96
N ILE A 247 -0.78 -0.20 -9.92
CA ILE A 247 -1.62 0.48 -8.92
C ILE A 247 -2.80 1.10 -9.64
#